data_AF-A0A8T4RPP2-F1
#
_entry.id   AF-A0A8T4RPP2-F1
#
_cell.length_a   1.000
_cell.length_b   1.000
_cell.length_c   1.000
_cell.angle_alpha   90.00
_cell.angle_beta   90.00
_cell.angle_gamma   90.00
#
_symmetry.space_group_name_H-M   'P 1'
#
loop_
_entity.id
_entity.type
_entity.pdbx_description
1 polymer ?
#
loop_
_entity_poly.entity_id
_entity_poly.type
_entity_poly.pdbx_seq_one_letter_code
_entity_poly.pdbx_strand_id
1 'polypeptide(L)'
;MNTDYISIKRSKLWKGTVIALIIVTIFFVFKDDFGQSTTGNNVLNKDPYASLSFKEICAKTGGMWMKMQPTQNYVPTGQLACEGCMQSRGDHICEKERYIKTL
;
A
#
# COMPACT_ATOMS: atom_id res chain seq x y z
N MET A 1 -35.23 69.41 33.98
CA MET A 1 -35.58 67.99 34.17
C MET A 1 -35.36 67.28 32.85
N ASN A 2 -34.46 66.28 32.84
CA ASN A 2 -34.30 65.15 31.90
C ASN A 2 -34.20 65.46 30.39
N THR A 3 -33.32 64.86 29.58
CA THR A 3 -32.85 63.47 29.61
C THR A 3 -31.60 63.33 28.73
N ASP A 4 -30.51 62.84 29.30
CA ASP A 4 -29.44 62.13 28.60
C ASP A 4 -29.95 60.83 27.96
N TYR A 5 -29.12 60.19 27.13
CA TYR A 5 -29.33 58.92 26.41
C TYR A 5 -30.18 59.10 25.14
N ILE A 6 -29.66 58.91 23.94
CA ILE A 6 -29.12 57.65 23.44
C ILE A 6 -28.04 57.96 22.40
N SER A 7 -26.80 58.06 22.86
CA SER A 7 -25.64 57.78 22.01
C SER A 7 -25.34 56.28 22.15
N ILE A 8 -24.93 55.66 21.03
CA ILE A 8 -24.32 54.33 20.95
C ILE A 8 -25.29 53.15 21.12
N LYS A 9 -25.76 52.55 20.00
CA LYS A 9 -25.88 51.08 19.85
C LYS A 9 -26.23 50.54 18.46
N ARG A 10 -25.94 51.25 17.36
CA ARG A 10 -26.22 50.77 16.00
C ARG A 10 -25.10 49.94 15.33
N SER A 11 -24.08 49.52 16.06
CA SER A 11 -22.90 48.82 15.49
C SER A 11 -22.70 47.38 15.99
N LYS A 12 -23.58 46.85 16.84
CA LYS A 12 -23.41 45.52 17.47
C LYS A 12 -24.32 44.41 16.94
N LEU A 13 -25.22 44.68 15.99
CA LEU A 13 -26.21 43.68 15.55
C LEU A 13 -25.80 42.87 14.31
N TRP A 14 -24.76 43.25 13.59
CA TRP A 14 -24.35 42.55 12.35
C TRP A 14 -23.21 41.55 12.55
N LYS A 15 -22.43 41.67 13.63
CA LYS A 15 -21.28 40.78 13.86
C LYS A 15 -21.69 39.42 14.44
N GLY A 16 -22.73 39.37 15.26
CA GLY A 16 -23.19 38.12 15.88
C GLY A 16 -23.84 37.13 14.90
N THR A 17 -24.66 37.63 13.98
CA THR A 17 -25.39 36.80 13.01
C THR A 17 -24.47 36.15 11.98
N VAL A 18 -23.43 36.87 11.55
CA VAL A 18 -22.44 36.36 10.57
C VAL A 18 -21.56 35.27 11.19
N ILE A 19 -21.16 35.41 12.46
CA ILE A 19 -20.36 34.40 13.16
C ILE A 19 -21.18 33.11 13.39
N ALA A 20 -22.47 33.23 13.71
CA ALA A 20 -23.35 32.07 13.88
C ALA A 20 -23.54 31.27 12.58
N LEU A 21 -23.63 31.93 11.43
CA LEU A 21 -23.74 31.27 10.12
C LEU A 21 -22.48 30.50 9.74
N ILE A 22 -21.29 31.05 10.02
CA ILE A 22 -20.01 30.40 9.74
C ILE A 22 -19.85 29.10 10.56
N ILE A 23 -20.21 29.12 11.85
CA ILE A 23 -20.11 27.94 12.71
C ILE A 23 -21.07 26.83 12.24
N VAL A 24 -22.29 27.17 11.85
CA VAL A 24 -23.25 26.19 11.28
C VAL A 24 -22.71 25.59 9.98
N THR A 25 -22.14 26.39 9.07
CA THR A 25 -21.56 25.84 7.83
C THR A 25 -20.34 24.93 8.09
N ILE A 26 -19.50 25.24 9.07
CA ILE A 26 -18.37 24.36 9.44
C ILE A 26 -18.90 23.03 10.01
N PHE A 27 -19.92 23.06 10.88
CA PHE A 27 -20.50 21.82 11.42
C PHE A 27 -21.21 20.95 10.37
N PHE A 28 -21.76 21.54 9.30
CA PHE A 28 -22.36 20.79 8.19
C PHE A 28 -21.32 20.28 7.19
N VAL A 29 -20.21 20.99 6.95
CA VAL A 29 -19.13 20.52 6.06
C VAL A 29 -18.32 19.37 6.67
N PHE A 30 -18.10 19.37 7.99
CA PHE A 30 -17.30 18.32 8.65
C PHE A 30 -18.07 17.04 9.01
N LYS A 31 -19.36 16.95 8.69
CA LYS A 31 -20.18 15.78 9.03
C LYS A 31 -20.00 14.61 8.06
N ASP A 32 -19.41 14.85 6.89
CA ASP A 32 -19.20 13.82 5.85
C ASP A 32 -17.79 13.19 5.83
N ASP A 33 -16.81 13.70 6.60
CA ASP A 33 -15.44 13.15 6.59
C ASP A 33 -15.02 12.43 7.88
N PHE A 34 -15.85 12.39 8.93
CA PHE A 34 -15.55 11.59 10.13
C PHE A 34 -16.06 10.15 10.01
N GLY A 35 -15.80 9.56 8.84
CA GLY A 35 -15.80 8.12 8.63
C GLY A 35 -14.57 7.52 9.31
N GLN A 36 -14.78 7.11 10.56
CA GLN A 36 -13.96 6.17 11.30
C GLN A 36 -13.46 5.03 10.38
N SER A 37 -12.19 5.07 9.99
CA SER A 37 -11.44 3.87 9.60
C SER A 37 -10.33 3.65 10.62
N THR A 38 -10.72 3.34 11.85
CA THR A 38 -9.92 2.47 12.71
C THR A 38 -9.89 1.07 12.10
N THR A 39 -9.01 0.89 11.14
CA THR A 39 -8.29 -0.36 10.90
C THR A 39 -7.08 0.09 10.11
N GLY A 40 -5.89 -0.10 10.67
CA GLY A 40 -4.66 0.16 9.95
C GLY A 40 -4.74 -0.57 8.61
N ASN A 41 -4.92 0.19 7.54
CA ASN A 41 -4.52 -0.24 6.21
C ASN A 41 -2.99 -0.28 6.18
N ASN A 42 -2.40 -1.15 7.01
CA ASN A 42 -1.48 -2.09 6.42
C ASN A 42 -2.35 -2.87 5.42
N VAL A 43 -2.58 -2.29 4.23
CA VAL A 43 -2.46 -3.10 3.02
C VAL A 43 -1.03 -3.58 3.10
N LEU A 44 -0.83 -4.62 3.91
CA LEU A 44 0.36 -5.41 3.96
C LEU A 44 0.37 -5.87 2.52
N ASN A 45 1.19 -5.22 1.71
CA ASN A 45 1.43 -5.58 0.34
C ASN A 45 2.16 -6.92 0.47
N LYS A 46 1.37 -7.96 0.79
CA LYS A 46 1.83 -9.31 0.99
C LYS A 46 2.26 -9.68 -0.39
N ASP A 47 3.58 -9.76 -0.56
CA ASP A 47 4.19 -10.33 -1.75
C ASP A 47 3.32 -11.54 -2.15
N PRO A 48 2.75 -11.54 -3.36
CA PRO A 48 1.81 -12.57 -3.80
C PRO A 48 2.42 -13.98 -3.82
N TYR A 49 3.74 -14.06 -3.59
CA TYR A 49 4.55 -15.25 -3.54
C TYR A 49 5.12 -15.54 -2.13
N ALA A 50 4.84 -14.69 -1.12
CA ALA A 50 5.34 -14.87 0.25
C ALA A 50 4.96 -16.24 0.83
N SER A 51 3.70 -16.66 0.61
CA SER A 51 3.16 -17.92 1.14
C SER A 51 3.41 -19.15 0.24
N LEU A 52 3.93 -18.95 -0.97
CA LEU A 52 4.15 -20.03 -1.94
C LEU A 52 5.58 -20.58 -1.85
N SER A 53 5.75 -21.88 -2.06
CA SER A 53 7.08 -22.48 -2.23
C SER A 53 7.72 -22.04 -3.54
N PHE A 54 9.06 -22.11 -3.63
CA PHE A 54 9.77 -21.68 -4.84
C PHE A 54 9.32 -22.46 -6.08
N LYS A 55 9.09 -23.76 -5.94
CA LYS A 55 8.59 -24.63 -7.01
C LYS A 55 7.20 -24.22 -7.49
N GLU A 56 6.30 -23.85 -6.57
CA GLU A 56 4.96 -23.38 -6.92
C GLU A 56 5.01 -22.05 -7.66
N ILE A 57 5.88 -21.13 -7.21
CA ILE A 57 6.08 -19.83 -7.87
C ILE A 57 6.59 -20.05 -9.30
N CYS A 58 7.57 -20.94 -9.46
CA CYS A 58 8.11 -21.32 -10.77
C CYS A 58 7.02 -21.85 -11.71
N ALA A 59 6.21 -22.79 -11.24
CA ALA A 59 5.11 -23.35 -12.03
C ALA A 59 4.04 -22.29 -12.37
N LYS A 60 3.69 -21.44 -11.39
CA LYS A 60 2.65 -20.41 -11.53
C LYS A 60 3.03 -19.32 -12.55
N THR A 61 4.32 -19.06 -12.71
CA THR A 61 4.86 -18.03 -13.60
C THR A 61 5.29 -18.58 -14.96
N GLY A 62 5.04 -19.87 -15.23
CA GLY A 62 5.35 -20.52 -16.50
C GLY A 62 6.80 -20.97 -16.66
N GLY A 63 7.59 -20.95 -15.58
CA GLY A 63 8.94 -21.50 -15.57
C GLY A 63 8.97 -23.03 -15.42
N MET A 64 10.14 -23.61 -15.66
CA MET A 64 10.38 -25.04 -15.53
C MET A 64 11.24 -25.34 -14.29
N TRP A 65 10.71 -26.14 -13.37
CA TRP A 65 11.47 -26.57 -12.20
C TRP A 65 12.53 -27.60 -12.59
N MET A 66 13.81 -27.30 -12.34
CA MET A 66 14.92 -28.12 -12.77
C MET A 66 16.00 -28.25 -11.70
N LYS A 67 16.68 -29.39 -11.74
CA LYS A 67 17.84 -29.71 -10.93
C LYS A 67 19.10 -29.43 -11.75
N MET A 68 19.85 -28.40 -11.38
CA MET A 68 21.11 -28.04 -12.04
C MET A 68 22.22 -28.96 -11.53
N GLN A 69 23.00 -29.52 -12.45
CA GLN A 69 24.19 -30.31 -12.12
C GLN A 69 25.43 -29.58 -12.65
N PRO A 70 26.53 -29.54 -11.89
CA PRO A 70 27.78 -29.03 -12.43
C PRO A 70 28.34 -30.01 -13.45
N THR A 71 29.09 -29.48 -14.40
CA THR A 71 29.83 -30.29 -15.38
C THR A 71 31.32 -30.19 -15.10
N GLN A 72 32.02 -31.31 -15.18
CA GLN A 72 33.48 -31.37 -15.22
C GLN A 72 33.89 -31.92 -16.58
N ASN A 73 34.70 -31.17 -17.35
CA ASN A 73 35.08 -31.53 -18.72
C ASN A 73 33.87 -31.84 -19.63
N TYR A 74 32.83 -31.01 -19.59
CA TYR A 74 31.56 -31.20 -20.33
C TYR A 74 30.74 -32.44 -19.96
N VAL A 75 31.13 -33.16 -18.90
CA VAL A 75 30.39 -34.31 -18.38
C VAL A 75 29.67 -33.92 -17.08
N PRO A 76 28.36 -34.23 -16.93
CA PRO A 76 27.66 -34.01 -15.67
C PRO A 76 28.31 -34.83 -14.55
N THR A 77 28.58 -34.20 -13.41
CA THR A 77 29.22 -34.89 -12.27
C THR A 77 28.24 -35.80 -11.51
N GLY A 78 26.96 -35.80 -11.86
CA GLY A 78 25.89 -36.47 -11.13
C GLY A 78 25.53 -35.81 -9.79
N GLN A 79 26.35 -34.87 -9.32
CA GLN A 79 26.09 -34.10 -8.11
C GLN A 79 25.08 -33.00 -8.39
N LEU A 80 24.15 -32.80 -7.48
CA LEU A 80 23.20 -31.69 -7.54
C LEU A 80 23.92 -30.40 -7.13
N ALA A 81 23.98 -29.41 -8.01
CA ALA A 81 24.46 -28.08 -7.66
C ALA A 81 23.35 -27.29 -6.96
N CYS A 82 22.18 -27.20 -7.59
CA CYS A 82 21.02 -26.53 -6.99
C CYS A 82 19.70 -26.99 -7.61
N GLU A 83 18.60 -26.88 -6.87
CA GLU A 83 17.25 -26.95 -7.44
C GLU A 83 16.74 -25.53 -7.64
N GLY A 84 16.07 -25.28 -8.76
CA GLY A 84 15.65 -23.93 -9.09
C GLY A 84 14.71 -23.88 -10.28
N CYS A 85 14.39 -22.66 -10.69
CA CYS A 85 13.48 -22.41 -11.80
C CYS A 85 14.25 -21.93 -13.03
N MET A 86 14.02 -22.60 -14.17
CA MET A 86 14.43 -22.11 -15.48
C MET A 86 13.34 -21.21 -16.06
N GLN A 87 13.70 -19.98 -16.40
CA GLN A 87 12.81 -19.03 -17.07
C GLN A 87 12.81 -19.23 -18.58
N SER A 88 11.84 -18.64 -19.27
CA SER A 88 11.73 -18.68 -20.74
C SER A 88 12.96 -18.14 -21.48
N ARG A 89 13.77 -17.31 -20.82
CA ARG A 89 15.02 -16.76 -21.36
C ARG A 89 16.22 -17.72 -21.23
N GLY A 90 16.03 -18.88 -20.59
CA GLY A 90 17.08 -19.89 -20.37
C GLY A 90 17.84 -19.71 -19.05
N ASP A 91 17.56 -18.66 -18.28
CA ASP A 91 18.20 -18.43 -16.98
C ASP A 91 17.68 -19.42 -15.93
N HIS A 92 18.59 -20.21 -15.34
CA HIS A 92 18.30 -21.04 -14.17
C HIS A 92 18.63 -20.28 -12.89
N ILE A 93 17.63 -20.05 -12.04
CA ILE A 93 17.77 -19.35 -10.77
C ILE A 93 17.56 -20.32 -9.62
N CYS A 94 18.57 -20.49 -8.78
CA CYS A 94 18.57 -21.38 -7.62
C CYS A 94 17.91 -20.76 -6.38
N GLU A 95 17.68 -19.45 -6.35
CA GLU A 95 17.23 -18.71 -5.18
C GLU A 95 15.84 -18.10 -5.38
N LYS A 96 14.92 -18.36 -4.45
CA LYS A 96 13.53 -17.88 -4.50
C LYS A 96 13.47 -16.36 -4.57
N GLU A 97 14.22 -15.68 -3.70
CA GLU A 97 14.20 -14.22 -3.57
C GLU A 97 14.76 -13.54 -4.82
N ARG A 98 15.82 -14.13 -5.40
CA ARG A 98 16.37 -13.66 -6.68
C ARG A 98 15.38 -13.88 -7.81
N TYR A 99 14.68 -15.00 -7.83
CA TYR A 99 13.66 -15.29 -8.83
C TYR A 99 12.48 -14.32 -8.74
N ILE A 100 11.96 -14.04 -7.55
CA ILE A 100 10.86 -13.09 -7.37
C ILE A 100 11.23 -11.70 -7.89
N LYS A 101 12.48 -11.26 -7.73
CA LYS A 101 12.97 -9.98 -8.28
C LYS A 101 12.99 -9.91 -9.81
N THR A 102 12.84 -11.04 -10.49
CA THR A 102 12.81 -11.12 -11.97
C THR A 102 11.41 -11.27 -12.56
N LEU A 103 10.40 -11.49 -11.71
CA LEU A 103 8.97 -11.55 -12.08
C LEU A 103 8.38 -10.14 -12.20
#